data_AF-A0A832MNY3-F1
#
_entry.id   AF-A0A832MNY3-F1
#
_cell.length_a   1.000
_cell.length_b   1.000
_cell.length_c   1.000
_cell.angle_alpha   90.00
_cell.angle_beta   90.00
_cell.angle_gamma   90.00
#
_symmetry.space_group_name_H-M   'P 1'
#
loop_
_entity.id
_entity.type
_entity.pdbx_description
1 polymer ?
#
loop_
_entity_poly.entity_id
_entity_poly.type
_entity_poly.pdbx_seq_one_letter_code
_entity_poly.pdbx_strand_id
1 'polypeptide(L)'
;MSFSRKLRFTYLFLIGIAKRQYKNIIIGLALGALGFYLFPKIIPYLNLKKGSVLKIGIVGRYQIGEIPSEILEEISYGLVQVSEKGEYLPKLALGWKIEDEGKKYTFNITPEKIYWHDGKEFSSSDINYNFKGVEIQTTPDSISFTLKEPLSPFPVFVSKPLFRQGLIGLGEYKVQKISQKGKIIQSLYLIPWQNKSLPKKIYRFYQTEEDLKTAFNLGEINIVNNLLDLNNLYLSKNVQINKKLLNNAYIGLFYNTSKPPYSSKTFRQALAYCLDKDPETRATGPINPLSWAYNPDVKLYQKDLAHAQKLLEDEKIDKTNLKIIISSFPQFEKIANKIKENLGEIGLNSEVKIVNTIPEDFDVLLMAREIPPDPDQYYFWHSTQAGNISKFKSPRIDKLLEDGRKTIKKEERKTIYFDFQRFLSEEIPVVFLSHPVVYSIIRK
;
A
#
# COMPACT_ATOMS: atom_id res chain seq x y z
N MET A 1 -72.60 -30.80 10.75
CA MET A 1 -72.02 -31.22 12.05
C MET A 1 -70.93 -32.30 11.91
N SER A 2 -69.92 -32.14 11.04
CA SER A 2 -68.83 -33.14 10.84
C SER A 2 -67.46 -32.65 11.37
N PHE A 3 -67.25 -31.34 11.43
CA PHE A 3 -65.97 -30.73 11.81
C PHE A 3 -65.60 -30.94 13.30
N SER A 4 -66.59 -30.95 14.21
CA SER A 4 -66.31 -31.13 15.65
C SER A 4 -65.91 -32.56 16.03
N ARG A 5 -66.27 -33.57 15.22
CA ARG A 5 -65.89 -34.97 15.48
C ARG A 5 -64.42 -35.23 15.16
N LYS A 6 -63.89 -34.68 14.06
CA LYS A 6 -62.45 -34.78 13.72
C LYS A 6 -61.57 -34.01 14.71
N LEU A 7 -62.00 -32.82 15.14
CA LEU A 7 -61.28 -32.05 16.15
C LEU A 7 -61.30 -32.74 17.52
N ARG A 8 -62.45 -33.30 17.92
CA ARG A 8 -62.56 -34.08 19.15
C ARG A 8 -61.72 -35.36 19.10
N PHE A 9 -61.70 -36.05 17.95
CA PHE A 9 -60.87 -37.23 17.76
C PHE A 9 -59.38 -36.91 17.82
N THR A 10 -58.93 -35.88 17.11
CA THR A 10 -57.51 -35.45 17.15
C THR A 10 -57.09 -34.98 18.53
N TYR A 11 -57.95 -34.23 19.24
CA TYR A 11 -57.72 -33.85 20.63
C TYR A 11 -57.60 -35.05 21.56
N LEU A 12 -58.55 -36.00 21.50
CA LEU A 12 -58.51 -37.21 22.32
C LEU A 12 -57.34 -38.14 21.95
N PHE A 13 -56.97 -38.20 20.67
CA PHE A 13 -55.83 -38.96 20.18
C PHE A 13 -54.50 -38.38 20.66
N LEU A 14 -54.34 -37.05 20.60
CA LEU A 14 -53.18 -36.35 21.16
C LEU A 14 -53.11 -36.52 22.68
N ILE A 15 -54.24 -36.47 23.39
CA ILE A 15 -54.29 -36.79 24.83
C ILE A 15 -53.93 -38.24 25.09
N GLY A 16 -54.39 -39.18 24.26
CA GLY A 16 -54.07 -40.59 24.38
C GLY A 16 -52.58 -40.86 24.20
N ILE A 17 -51.95 -40.24 23.19
CA ILE A 17 -50.50 -40.29 22.97
C ILE A 17 -49.77 -39.63 24.14
N ALA A 18 -50.19 -38.43 24.55
CA ALA A 18 -49.58 -37.73 25.68
C ALA A 18 -49.65 -38.59 26.95
N LYS A 19 -50.79 -39.19 27.27
CA LYS A 19 -50.93 -40.09 28.45
C LYS A 19 -50.11 -41.37 28.34
N ARG A 20 -49.96 -41.95 27.16
CA ARG A 20 -49.21 -43.21 26.96
C ARG A 20 -47.70 -43.00 26.89
N GLN A 21 -47.27 -41.86 26.35
CA GLN A 21 -45.86 -41.56 26.04
C GLN A 21 -45.32 -40.38 26.86
N TYR A 22 -46.02 -39.91 27.90
CA TYR A 22 -45.62 -38.71 28.66
C TYR A 22 -44.18 -38.78 29.16
N LYS A 23 -43.72 -39.96 29.61
CA LYS A 23 -42.33 -40.17 30.04
C LYS A 23 -41.33 -39.89 28.91
N ASN A 24 -41.59 -40.39 27.71
CA ASN A 24 -40.73 -40.18 26.54
C ASN A 24 -40.77 -38.73 26.04
N ILE A 25 -41.93 -38.07 26.13
CA ILE A 25 -42.07 -36.64 25.79
C ILE A 25 -41.29 -35.78 26.79
N ILE A 26 -41.40 -36.07 28.10
CA ILE A 26 -40.66 -35.36 29.15
C ILE A 26 -39.15 -35.59 28.99
N ILE A 27 -38.71 -36.82 28.72
CA ILE A 27 -37.30 -37.13 28.45
C ILE A 27 -36.82 -36.40 27.20
N GLY A 28 -37.61 -36.37 26.12
CA GLY A 28 -37.29 -35.66 24.89
C GLY A 28 -37.18 -34.15 25.08
N LEU A 29 -38.11 -33.54 25.82
CA LEU A 29 -38.06 -32.12 26.19
C LEU A 29 -36.88 -31.81 27.11
N ALA A 30 -36.61 -32.67 28.08
CA ALA A 30 -35.46 -32.53 28.97
C ALA A 30 -34.14 -32.64 28.19
N LEU A 31 -34.00 -33.63 27.30
CA LEU A 31 -32.83 -33.77 26.43
C LEU A 31 -32.72 -32.62 25.43
N GLY A 32 -33.83 -32.12 24.90
CA GLY A 32 -33.87 -30.96 24.01
C GLY A 32 -33.45 -29.67 24.72
N ALA A 33 -33.96 -29.43 25.93
CA ALA A 33 -33.58 -28.29 26.76
C ALA A 33 -32.13 -28.39 27.25
N LEU A 34 -31.70 -29.59 27.65
CA LEU A 34 -30.32 -29.88 28.04
C LEU A 34 -29.39 -29.69 26.85
N GLY A 35 -29.78 -30.18 25.66
CA GLY A 35 -29.08 -29.94 24.40
C GLY A 35 -28.99 -28.45 24.10
N PHE A 36 -30.10 -27.72 24.11
CA PHE A 36 -30.12 -26.27 23.88
C PHE A 36 -29.22 -25.49 24.86
N TYR A 37 -29.15 -25.93 26.12
CA TYR A 37 -28.32 -25.30 27.16
C TYR A 37 -26.83 -25.69 27.07
N LEU A 38 -26.53 -26.95 26.78
CA LEU A 38 -25.17 -27.48 26.71
C LEU A 38 -24.51 -27.25 25.35
N PHE A 39 -25.26 -27.24 24.26
CA PHE A 39 -24.71 -27.12 22.90
C PHE A 39 -23.90 -25.84 22.69
N PRO A 40 -24.34 -24.64 23.13
CA PRO A 40 -23.51 -23.43 23.09
C PRO A 40 -22.24 -23.52 23.95
N LYS A 41 -22.26 -24.35 25.02
CA LYS A 41 -21.11 -24.58 25.91
C LYS A 41 -20.16 -25.65 25.37
N ILE A 42 -20.64 -26.58 24.55
CA ILE A 42 -19.88 -27.66 23.94
C ILE A 42 -19.26 -27.22 22.60
N ILE A 43 -19.93 -26.35 21.83
CA ILE A 43 -19.43 -25.78 20.56
C ILE A 43 -17.98 -25.26 20.66
N PRO A 44 -17.57 -24.52 21.70
CA PRO A 44 -16.19 -24.04 21.85
C PRO A 44 -15.15 -25.16 21.98
N TYR A 45 -15.54 -26.30 22.56
CA TYR A 45 -14.69 -27.48 22.72
C TYR A 45 -14.74 -28.41 21.49
N LEU A 46 -15.83 -28.37 20.72
CA LEU A 46 -15.95 -28.97 19.39
C LEU A 46 -15.25 -28.17 18.29
N ASN A 47 -14.30 -27.30 18.65
CA ASN A 47 -13.32 -26.72 17.73
C ASN A 47 -12.47 -27.83 17.09
N LEU A 48 -13.06 -28.54 16.13
CA LEU A 48 -12.35 -29.12 15.02
C LEU A 48 -11.37 -28.04 14.57
N LYS A 49 -10.08 -28.36 14.54
CA LYS A 49 -9.00 -27.51 14.00
C LYS A 49 -9.25 -27.16 12.52
N LYS A 50 -10.33 -26.45 12.20
CA LYS A 50 -10.48 -25.71 10.95
C LYS A 50 -9.43 -24.61 11.09
N GLY A 51 -8.28 -24.81 10.43
CA GLY A 51 -7.25 -23.78 10.36
C GLY A 51 -7.92 -22.45 10.04
N SER A 52 -7.66 -21.44 10.86
CA SER A 52 -8.30 -20.13 10.75
C SER A 52 -8.11 -19.61 9.32
N VAL A 53 -9.22 -19.28 8.66
CA VAL A 53 -9.17 -18.66 7.32
C VAL A 53 -9.24 -17.16 7.51
N LEU A 54 -8.18 -16.47 7.12
CA LEU A 54 -8.15 -15.02 7.10
C LEU A 54 -8.79 -14.54 5.79
N LYS A 55 -9.85 -13.76 5.89
CA LYS A 55 -10.55 -13.13 4.76
C LYS A 55 -10.21 -11.65 4.78
N ILE A 56 -9.28 -11.26 3.93
CA ILE A 56 -8.68 -9.94 3.91
C ILE A 56 -9.28 -9.15 2.76
N GLY A 57 -9.88 -8.00 3.06
CA GLY A 57 -10.37 -7.06 2.06
C GLY A 57 -9.32 -6.00 1.73
N ILE A 58 -9.18 -5.68 0.44
CA ILE A 58 -8.27 -4.65 -0.08
C ILE A 58 -9.04 -3.79 -1.08
N VAL A 59 -8.82 -2.47 -1.02
CA VAL A 59 -9.36 -1.53 -2.00
C VAL A 59 -8.47 -1.48 -3.23
N GLY A 60 -9.07 -1.62 -4.40
CA GLY A 60 -8.40 -1.51 -5.69
C GLY A 60 -8.95 -2.47 -6.72
N ARG A 61 -8.63 -2.18 -7.98
CA ARG A 61 -8.99 -3.02 -9.13
C ARG A 61 -7.69 -3.54 -9.72
N TYR A 62 -7.49 -4.86 -9.65
CA TYR A 62 -6.22 -5.47 -10.01
C TYR A 62 -6.36 -6.51 -11.12
N GLN A 63 -5.41 -6.51 -12.04
CA GLN A 63 -5.13 -7.62 -12.94
C GLN A 63 -3.98 -8.48 -12.38
N ILE A 64 -3.71 -9.63 -12.98
CA ILE A 64 -2.64 -10.55 -12.53
C ILE A 64 -1.27 -9.86 -12.44
N GLY A 65 -0.95 -8.99 -13.39
CA GLY A 65 0.32 -8.23 -13.38
C GLY A 65 0.32 -6.99 -12.48
N GLU A 66 -0.80 -6.68 -11.83
CA GLU A 66 -1.00 -5.46 -11.02
C GLU A 66 -1.31 -5.81 -9.55
N ILE A 67 -1.20 -7.08 -9.16
CA ILE A 67 -1.43 -7.50 -7.77
C ILE A 67 -0.46 -6.71 -6.85
N PRO A 68 -0.94 -6.18 -5.71
CA PRO A 68 -0.09 -5.46 -4.76
C PRO A 68 1.14 -6.27 -4.36
N SER A 69 2.29 -5.60 -4.24
CA SER A 69 3.57 -6.25 -3.96
C SER A 69 3.55 -6.99 -2.62
N GLU A 70 2.82 -6.50 -1.62
CA GLU A 70 2.72 -7.15 -0.30
C GLU A 70 2.10 -8.55 -0.40
N ILE A 71 1.19 -8.75 -1.36
CA ILE A 71 0.57 -10.07 -1.61
C ILE A 71 1.54 -10.95 -2.41
N LEU A 72 2.21 -10.38 -3.41
CA LEU A 72 3.17 -11.12 -4.24
C LEU A 72 4.37 -11.62 -3.44
N GLU A 73 4.83 -10.84 -2.45
CA GLU A 73 5.92 -11.19 -1.53
C GLU A 73 5.58 -12.36 -0.59
N GLU A 74 4.29 -12.61 -0.31
CA GLU A 74 3.87 -13.82 0.38
C GLU A 74 3.96 -15.08 -0.51
N ILE A 75 3.73 -14.88 -1.81
CA ILE A 75 3.68 -15.97 -2.80
C ILE A 75 5.08 -16.30 -3.30
N SER A 76 5.95 -15.30 -3.45
CA SER A 76 7.31 -15.52 -3.92
C SER A 76 8.24 -14.42 -3.47
N TYR A 77 9.52 -14.56 -3.78
CA TYR A 77 10.55 -13.59 -3.48
C TYR A 77 11.56 -13.50 -4.62
N GLY A 78 12.33 -12.42 -4.67
CA GLY A 78 13.40 -12.22 -5.65
C GLY A 78 14.75 -12.75 -5.17
N LEU A 79 15.82 -12.37 -5.89
CA LEU A 79 17.20 -12.65 -5.51
C LEU A 79 17.56 -12.02 -4.16
N VAL A 80 17.10 -10.79 -3.94
CA VAL A 80 17.32 -10.05 -2.70
C VAL A 80 15.99 -9.56 -2.13
N GLN A 81 16.01 -9.10 -0.89
CA GLN A 81 14.92 -8.38 -0.27
C GLN A 81 15.37 -6.95 0.03
N VAL A 82 14.48 -5.96 -0.08
CA VAL A 82 14.77 -4.60 0.36
C VAL A 82 14.09 -4.37 1.70
N SER A 83 14.86 -3.96 2.71
CA SER A 83 14.32 -3.63 4.03
C SER A 83 13.56 -2.30 3.99
N GLU A 84 12.73 -2.04 5.00
CA GLU A 84 12.06 -0.74 5.15
C GLU A 84 13.05 0.44 5.27
N LYS A 85 14.30 0.17 5.66
CA LYS A 85 15.38 1.16 5.72
C LYS A 85 16.07 1.39 4.37
N GLY A 86 15.64 0.70 3.31
CA GLY A 86 16.25 0.76 1.98
C GLY A 86 17.56 -0.03 1.87
N GLU A 87 17.78 -1.01 2.74
CA GLU A 87 18.96 -1.87 2.70
C GLU A 87 18.66 -3.16 1.94
N TYR A 88 19.60 -3.60 1.11
CA TYR A 88 19.48 -4.87 0.41
C TYR A 88 19.91 -6.01 1.32
N LEU A 89 19.05 -7.00 1.48
CA LEU A 89 19.24 -8.18 2.32
C LEU A 89 19.25 -9.45 1.45
N PRO A 90 20.06 -10.45 1.79
CA PRO A 90 20.01 -11.77 1.17
C PRO A 90 18.61 -12.39 1.22
N LYS A 91 18.22 -13.11 0.17
CA LYS A 91 16.98 -13.90 0.16
C LYS A 91 17.14 -15.22 -0.58
N LEU A 92 17.04 -15.20 -1.91
CA LEU A 92 17.38 -16.35 -2.75
C LEU A 92 18.88 -16.39 -3.05
N ALA A 93 19.48 -15.21 -3.22
CA ALA A 93 20.92 -15.05 -3.24
C ALA A 93 21.46 -14.86 -1.81
N LEU A 94 22.53 -15.58 -1.47
CA LEU A 94 23.24 -15.46 -0.19
C LEU A 94 24.04 -14.14 -0.08
N GLY A 95 24.41 -13.59 -1.22
CA GLY A 95 25.17 -12.34 -1.34
C GLY A 95 25.49 -12.05 -2.79
N TRP A 96 26.09 -10.89 -3.04
CA TRP A 96 26.49 -10.49 -4.38
C TRP A 96 27.80 -9.70 -4.38
N LYS A 97 28.45 -9.70 -5.54
CA LYS A 97 29.61 -8.87 -5.84
C LYS A 97 29.23 -7.80 -6.85
N ILE A 98 29.77 -6.60 -6.67
CA ILE A 98 29.65 -5.49 -7.60
C ILE A 98 31.04 -5.26 -8.19
N GLU A 99 31.15 -5.38 -9.50
CA GLU A 99 32.39 -5.30 -10.28
C GLU A 99 32.22 -4.31 -11.44
N ASP A 100 33.31 -4.03 -12.16
CA ASP A 100 33.32 -3.14 -13.33
C ASP A 100 32.66 -1.78 -13.03
N GLU A 101 33.08 -1.16 -11.91
CA GLU A 101 32.60 0.16 -11.47
C GLU A 101 31.07 0.25 -11.33
N GLY A 102 30.41 -0.84 -10.94
CA GLY A 102 28.95 -0.86 -10.78
C GLY A 102 28.18 -1.29 -12.03
N LYS A 103 28.87 -1.82 -13.04
CA LYS A 103 28.24 -2.37 -14.26
C LYS A 103 28.04 -3.88 -14.19
N LYS A 104 28.71 -4.60 -13.31
CA LYS A 104 28.54 -6.06 -13.20
C LYS A 104 28.10 -6.45 -11.80
N TYR A 105 26.98 -7.17 -11.71
CA TYR A 105 26.45 -7.72 -10.47
C TYR A 105 26.41 -9.23 -10.55
N THR A 106 27.09 -9.92 -9.64
CA THR A 106 27.09 -11.38 -9.57
C THR A 106 26.46 -11.83 -8.26
N PHE A 107 25.30 -12.48 -8.33
CA PHE A 107 24.54 -12.98 -7.19
C PHE A 107 24.80 -14.48 -7.01
N ASN A 108 25.25 -14.87 -5.82
CA ASN A 108 25.48 -16.27 -5.49
C ASN A 108 24.19 -16.88 -4.92
N ILE A 109 23.67 -17.91 -5.56
CA ILE A 109 22.45 -18.62 -5.16
C ILE A 109 22.74 -19.54 -3.97
N THR A 110 21.75 -19.73 -3.11
CA THR A 110 21.89 -20.67 -1.99
C THR A 110 22.13 -22.11 -2.48
N PRO A 111 23.00 -22.89 -1.82
CA PRO A 111 23.19 -24.30 -2.13
C PRO A 111 22.05 -25.19 -1.61
N GLU A 112 21.13 -24.62 -0.81
CA GLU A 112 19.96 -25.36 -0.32
C GLU A 112 19.00 -25.68 -1.46
N LYS A 113 18.43 -26.89 -1.42
CA LYS A 113 17.41 -27.30 -2.39
C LYS A 113 16.12 -26.53 -2.16
N ILE A 114 15.78 -25.65 -3.10
CA ILE A 114 14.51 -24.92 -3.10
C ILE A 114 13.56 -25.59 -4.10
N TYR A 115 12.28 -25.57 -3.78
CA TYR A 115 11.23 -26.09 -4.64
C TYR A 115 10.19 -25.02 -4.94
N TRP A 116 9.84 -24.91 -6.21
CA TRP A 116 8.65 -24.19 -6.66
C TRP A 116 7.38 -24.78 -6.01
N HIS A 117 6.31 -24.00 -5.96
CA HIS A 117 5.01 -24.46 -5.44
C HIS A 117 4.35 -25.60 -6.25
N ASP A 118 4.91 -25.96 -7.41
CA ASP A 118 4.54 -27.14 -8.20
C ASP A 118 5.41 -28.37 -7.90
N GLY A 119 6.36 -28.26 -6.96
CA GLY A 119 7.23 -29.33 -6.51
C GLY A 119 8.48 -29.54 -7.35
N LYS A 120 8.69 -28.77 -8.43
CA LYS A 120 9.94 -28.83 -9.20
C LYS A 120 11.08 -28.16 -8.42
N GLU A 121 12.26 -28.77 -8.46
CA GLU A 121 13.49 -28.19 -7.91
C GLU A 121 13.83 -26.91 -8.68
N PHE A 122 14.18 -25.86 -7.95
CA PHE A 122 14.59 -24.57 -8.50
C PHE A 122 15.99 -24.68 -9.10
N SER A 123 16.18 -24.12 -10.30
CA SER A 123 17.48 -23.91 -10.91
C SER A 123 17.67 -22.41 -11.23
N SER A 124 18.92 -21.93 -11.20
CA SER A 124 19.24 -20.56 -11.63
C SER A 124 18.80 -20.26 -13.08
N SER A 125 18.70 -21.30 -13.92
CA SER A 125 18.15 -21.21 -15.28
C SER A 125 16.64 -20.90 -15.33
N ASP A 126 15.91 -21.11 -14.23
CA ASP A 126 14.48 -20.78 -14.14
C ASP A 126 14.24 -19.27 -13.97
N ILE A 127 15.28 -18.51 -13.64
CA ILE A 127 15.20 -17.06 -13.47
C ILE A 127 14.95 -16.42 -14.83
N ASN A 128 13.75 -15.83 -14.99
CA ASN A 128 13.26 -15.28 -16.25
C ASN A 128 13.30 -13.75 -16.28
N TYR A 129 14.25 -13.12 -15.58
CA TYR A 129 14.44 -11.68 -15.69
C TYR A 129 14.82 -11.31 -17.13
N ASN A 130 14.19 -10.27 -17.65
CA ASN A 130 14.48 -9.72 -18.96
C ASN A 130 14.57 -8.20 -18.85
N PHE A 131 15.79 -7.70 -18.67
CA PHE A 131 16.07 -6.28 -18.61
C PHE A 131 16.64 -5.82 -19.94
N LYS A 132 16.07 -4.76 -20.52
CA LYS A 132 16.53 -4.21 -21.80
C LYS A 132 17.99 -3.74 -21.66
N GLY A 133 18.87 -4.31 -22.48
CA GLY A 133 20.28 -3.91 -22.52
C GLY A 133 21.12 -4.40 -21.34
N VAL A 134 20.67 -5.44 -20.63
CA VAL A 134 21.47 -6.14 -19.62
C VAL A 134 21.78 -7.54 -20.14
N GLU A 135 23.05 -7.90 -20.14
CA GLU A 135 23.48 -9.27 -20.45
C GLU A 135 23.35 -10.12 -19.19
N ILE A 136 22.75 -11.30 -19.32
CA ILE A 136 22.51 -12.21 -18.22
C ILE A 136 23.26 -13.51 -18.48
N GLN A 137 24.10 -13.92 -17.54
CA GLN A 137 24.80 -15.21 -17.59
C GLN A 137 24.47 -16.00 -16.33
N THR A 138 24.06 -17.26 -16.52
CA THR A 138 23.68 -18.17 -15.44
C THR A 138 24.65 -19.34 -15.34
N THR A 139 24.95 -19.72 -14.12
CA THR A 139 25.66 -20.95 -13.74
C THR A 139 24.83 -21.65 -12.67
N PRO A 140 25.07 -22.94 -12.33
CA PRO A 140 24.29 -23.62 -11.30
C PRO A 140 24.20 -22.85 -9.97
N ASP A 141 25.30 -22.20 -9.56
CA ASP A 141 25.43 -21.58 -8.24
C ASP A 141 25.35 -20.04 -8.27
N SER A 142 25.28 -19.42 -9.45
CA SER A 142 25.26 -17.96 -9.55
C SER A 142 24.56 -17.44 -10.79
N ILE A 143 24.07 -16.21 -10.70
CA ILE A 143 23.54 -15.43 -11.81
C ILE A 143 24.25 -14.08 -11.85
N SER A 144 24.72 -13.69 -13.02
CA SER A 144 25.40 -12.41 -13.24
C SER A 144 24.68 -11.54 -14.26
N PHE A 145 24.72 -10.24 -14.01
CA PHE A 145 24.10 -9.19 -14.82
C PHE A 145 25.15 -8.16 -15.19
N THR A 146 25.34 -7.94 -16.49
CA THR A 146 26.23 -6.90 -17.02
C THR A 146 25.39 -5.79 -17.64
N LEU A 147 25.46 -4.61 -17.04
CA LEU A 147 24.76 -3.40 -17.47
C LEU A 147 25.63 -2.57 -18.41
N LYS A 148 25.00 -1.82 -19.32
CA LYS A 148 25.70 -0.85 -20.18
C LYS A 148 26.26 0.34 -19.40
N GLU A 149 25.61 0.74 -18.32
CA GLU A 149 25.97 1.87 -17.47
C GLU A 149 25.84 1.49 -16.00
N PRO A 150 26.62 2.12 -15.10
CA PRO A 150 26.51 1.87 -13.66
C PRO A 150 25.12 2.17 -13.13
N LEU A 151 24.57 1.27 -12.30
CA LEU A 151 23.26 1.44 -11.68
C LEU A 151 23.23 0.90 -10.24
N SER A 152 23.55 1.78 -9.30
CA SER A 152 23.47 1.53 -7.86
C SER A 152 22.16 0.89 -7.39
N PRO A 153 20.96 1.35 -7.81
CA PRO A 153 19.68 0.73 -7.40
C PRO A 153 19.37 -0.61 -8.10
N PHE A 154 20.28 -1.20 -8.88
CA PHE A 154 20.03 -2.46 -9.60
C PHE A 154 19.46 -3.60 -8.72
N PRO A 155 19.91 -3.80 -7.46
CA PRO A 155 19.35 -4.84 -6.59
C PRO A 155 17.83 -4.74 -6.37
N VAL A 156 17.23 -3.55 -6.47
CA VAL A 156 15.76 -3.37 -6.39
C VAL A 156 15.03 -4.09 -7.54
N PHE A 157 15.63 -4.14 -8.73
CA PHE A 157 14.98 -4.77 -9.88
C PHE A 157 14.94 -6.29 -9.75
N VAL A 158 15.96 -6.87 -9.11
CA VAL A 158 16.04 -8.30 -8.82
C VAL A 158 15.46 -8.67 -7.44
N SER A 159 14.92 -7.72 -6.68
CA SER A 159 14.10 -8.01 -5.50
C SER A 159 12.67 -8.39 -5.86
N LYS A 160 12.26 -8.14 -7.12
CA LYS A 160 10.93 -8.49 -7.63
C LYS A 160 10.70 -10.00 -7.51
N PRO A 161 9.55 -10.43 -6.94
CA PRO A 161 9.22 -11.84 -6.78
C PRO A 161 9.28 -12.63 -8.09
N LEU A 162 9.95 -13.79 -8.05
CA LEU A 162 10.07 -14.69 -9.20
C LEU A 162 8.83 -15.56 -9.35
N PHE A 163 8.32 -15.69 -10.58
CA PHE A 163 7.16 -16.54 -10.84
C PHE A 163 7.34 -17.39 -12.09
N ARG A 164 6.90 -18.64 -11.99
CA ARG A 164 6.53 -19.46 -13.14
C ARG A 164 5.05 -19.21 -13.50
N GLN A 165 4.64 -19.68 -14.67
CA GLN A 165 3.29 -19.48 -15.19
C GLN A 165 2.21 -19.88 -14.14
N GLY A 166 1.24 -18.99 -13.93
CA GLY A 166 0.16 -19.22 -12.96
C GLY A 166 0.46 -18.80 -11.52
N LEU A 167 1.38 -17.85 -11.30
CA LEU A 167 1.82 -17.38 -9.97
C LEU A 167 2.39 -18.51 -9.10
N ILE A 168 3.10 -19.45 -9.75
CA ILE A 168 3.88 -20.47 -9.05
C ILE A 168 5.14 -19.79 -8.53
N GLY A 169 5.23 -19.65 -7.21
CA GLY A 169 6.32 -18.94 -6.54
C GLY A 169 7.21 -19.85 -5.70
N LEU A 170 8.01 -19.20 -4.85
CA LEU A 170 8.95 -19.81 -3.92
C LEU A 170 8.61 -19.51 -2.44
N GLY A 171 7.60 -18.68 -2.19
CA GLY A 171 7.25 -18.14 -0.87
C GLY A 171 6.50 -19.13 0.03
N GLU A 172 6.07 -18.64 1.19
CA GLU A 172 5.38 -19.46 2.19
C GLU A 172 3.94 -19.83 1.76
N TYR A 173 3.36 -19.06 0.85
CA TYR A 173 1.98 -19.20 0.42
C TYR A 173 1.86 -19.58 -1.05
N LYS A 174 1.19 -20.69 -1.33
CA LYS A 174 0.84 -21.11 -2.69
C LYS A 174 -0.52 -20.55 -3.10
N VAL A 175 -0.63 -20.09 -4.34
CA VAL A 175 -1.92 -19.77 -4.96
C VAL A 175 -2.71 -21.07 -5.18
N GLN A 176 -3.86 -21.19 -4.52
CA GLN A 176 -4.80 -22.29 -4.71
C GLN A 176 -5.81 -21.99 -5.82
N LYS A 177 -6.32 -20.75 -5.86
CA LYS A 177 -7.36 -20.33 -6.80
C LYS A 177 -7.32 -18.82 -7.00
N ILE A 178 -7.54 -18.40 -8.24
CA ILE A 178 -7.80 -17.01 -8.61
C ILE A 178 -9.23 -16.95 -9.13
N SER A 179 -10.07 -16.09 -8.54
CA SER A 179 -11.40 -15.78 -9.06
C SER A 179 -11.33 -14.48 -9.83
N GLN A 180 -11.77 -14.48 -11.09
CA GLN A 180 -11.70 -13.30 -11.95
C GLN A 180 -12.99 -13.11 -12.75
N LYS A 181 -13.31 -11.84 -13.04
CA LYS A 181 -14.38 -11.44 -13.96
C LYS A 181 -13.74 -10.70 -15.12
N GLY A 182 -13.67 -11.35 -16.29
CA GLY A 182 -12.82 -10.88 -17.39
C GLY A 182 -11.35 -10.89 -16.98
N LYS A 183 -10.66 -9.75 -17.10
CA LYS A 183 -9.25 -9.59 -16.71
C LYS A 183 -9.05 -9.19 -15.23
N ILE A 184 -10.13 -8.87 -14.53
CA ILE A 184 -10.08 -8.29 -13.17
C ILE A 184 -10.17 -9.39 -12.14
N ILE A 185 -9.24 -9.42 -11.19
CA ILE A 185 -9.26 -10.34 -10.06
C ILE A 185 -10.28 -9.86 -9.04
N GLN A 186 -11.17 -10.78 -8.64
CA GLN A 186 -12.16 -10.58 -7.58
C GLN A 186 -11.64 -11.12 -6.25
N SER A 187 -10.99 -12.29 -6.28
CA SER A 187 -10.39 -12.88 -5.09
C SER A 187 -9.21 -13.80 -5.38
N LEU A 188 -8.29 -13.89 -4.42
CA LEU A 188 -7.11 -14.73 -4.46
C LEU A 188 -7.06 -15.62 -3.22
N TYR A 189 -7.01 -16.93 -3.43
CA TYR A 189 -6.98 -17.93 -2.37
C TYR A 189 -5.56 -18.45 -2.20
N LEU A 190 -4.98 -18.22 -1.04
CA LEU A 190 -3.64 -18.66 -0.68
C LEU A 190 -3.69 -19.74 0.40
N ILE A 191 -2.89 -20.79 0.20
CA ILE A 191 -2.71 -21.88 1.15
C ILE A 191 -1.25 -21.98 1.58
N PRO A 192 -0.95 -22.36 2.83
CA PRO A 192 0.44 -22.56 3.24
C PRO A 192 1.12 -23.67 2.43
N TRP A 193 2.35 -23.40 1.99
CA TRP A 193 3.17 -24.32 1.22
C TRP A 193 3.96 -25.27 2.13
N GLN A 194 5.00 -24.80 2.80
CA GLN A 194 5.82 -25.64 3.70
C GLN A 194 5.25 -25.68 5.11
N ASN A 195 5.04 -24.51 5.73
CA ASN A 195 4.55 -24.41 7.09
C ASN A 195 3.02 -24.53 7.18
N LYS A 196 2.53 -25.76 7.38
CA LYS A 196 1.08 -26.04 7.46
C LYS A 196 0.38 -25.47 8.71
N SER A 197 1.12 -24.93 9.69
CA SER A 197 0.53 -24.27 10.86
C SER A 197 -0.05 -22.88 10.54
N LEU A 198 0.40 -22.27 9.43
CA LEU A 198 -0.07 -20.96 9.00
C LEU A 198 -1.55 -21.00 8.59
N PRO A 199 -2.30 -19.90 8.79
CA PRO A 199 -3.68 -19.82 8.35
C PRO A 199 -3.78 -19.73 6.83
N LYS A 200 -4.89 -20.22 6.26
CA LYS A 200 -5.24 -19.94 4.85
C LYS A 200 -5.64 -18.47 4.72
N LYS A 201 -5.33 -17.85 3.58
CA LYS A 201 -5.69 -16.45 3.31
C LYS A 201 -6.58 -16.36 2.08
N ILE A 202 -7.60 -15.51 2.14
CA ILE A 202 -8.47 -15.17 1.02
C ILE A 202 -8.44 -13.66 0.90
N TYR A 203 -7.76 -13.16 -0.12
CA TYR A 203 -7.80 -11.76 -0.50
C TYR A 203 -9.05 -11.50 -1.34
N ARG A 204 -9.81 -10.46 -1.01
CA ARG A 204 -10.95 -9.97 -1.78
C ARG A 204 -10.72 -8.51 -2.14
N PHE A 205 -10.94 -8.17 -3.40
CA PHE A 205 -10.67 -6.83 -3.92
C PHE A 205 -11.98 -6.07 -4.14
N TYR A 206 -12.02 -4.82 -3.67
CA TYR A 206 -13.19 -3.96 -3.68
C TYR A 206 -12.87 -2.67 -4.41
N GLN A 207 -13.81 -2.14 -5.20
CA GLN A 207 -13.55 -0.95 -6.00
C GLN A 207 -13.42 0.32 -5.15
N THR A 208 -14.18 0.41 -4.06
CA THR A 208 -14.21 1.58 -3.17
C THR A 208 -14.03 1.16 -1.70
N GLU A 209 -13.62 2.11 -0.85
CA GLU A 209 -13.61 1.91 0.61
C GLU A 209 -15.01 1.62 1.15
N GLU A 210 -16.07 2.22 0.58
CA GLU A 210 -17.45 1.99 1.07
C GLU A 210 -17.94 0.55 0.77
N ASP A 211 -17.57 -0.03 -0.39
CA ASP A 211 -17.85 -1.44 -0.71
C ASP A 211 -17.13 -2.37 0.26
N LEU A 212 -15.86 -2.08 0.54
CA LEU A 212 -15.02 -2.81 1.49
C LEU A 212 -15.61 -2.76 2.91
N LYS A 213 -15.99 -1.57 3.39
CA LYS A 213 -16.62 -1.35 4.70
C LYS A 213 -17.95 -2.11 4.80
N THR A 214 -18.76 -2.09 3.74
CA THR A 214 -20.01 -2.86 3.67
C THR A 214 -19.74 -4.36 3.79
N ALA A 215 -18.77 -4.89 3.04
CA ALA A 215 -18.41 -6.30 3.13
C ALA A 215 -17.88 -6.71 4.51
N PHE A 216 -17.12 -5.83 5.17
CA PHE A 216 -16.72 -6.03 6.56
C PHE A 216 -17.95 -6.06 7.47
N ASN A 217 -18.82 -5.06 7.40
CA ASN A 217 -20.05 -4.96 8.19
C ASN A 217 -20.93 -6.23 8.05
N LEU A 218 -21.08 -6.75 6.84
CA LEU A 218 -21.81 -7.99 6.54
C LEU A 218 -21.10 -9.29 7.01
N GLY A 219 -19.83 -9.21 7.41
CA GLY A 219 -19.03 -10.36 7.85
C GLY A 219 -18.51 -11.25 6.72
N GLU A 220 -18.48 -10.72 5.50
CA GLU A 220 -17.87 -11.40 4.36
C GLU A 220 -16.34 -11.49 4.49
N ILE A 221 -15.74 -10.46 5.09
CA ILE A 221 -14.31 -10.35 5.42
C ILE A 221 -14.14 -10.13 6.94
N ASN A 222 -13.00 -10.56 7.47
CA ASN A 222 -12.66 -10.39 8.88
C ASN A 222 -11.46 -9.45 9.09
N ILE A 223 -10.68 -9.17 8.04
CA ILE A 223 -9.57 -8.23 8.08
C ILE A 223 -9.76 -7.19 6.99
N VAL A 224 -9.59 -5.93 7.35
CA VAL A 224 -9.45 -4.80 6.43
C VAL A 224 -8.09 -4.17 6.68
N ASN A 225 -7.32 -3.92 5.62
CA ASN A 225 -6.03 -3.25 5.72
C ASN A 225 -6.05 -1.92 4.95
N ASN A 226 -5.18 -1.00 5.38
CA ASN A 226 -4.90 0.27 4.69
C ASN A 226 -6.13 1.17 4.50
N LEU A 227 -7.08 1.16 5.45
CA LEU A 227 -8.25 2.02 5.38
C LEU A 227 -7.90 3.45 5.80
N LEU A 228 -8.31 4.48 5.04
CA LEU A 228 -7.99 5.88 5.36
C LEU A 228 -8.94 6.47 6.41
N ASP A 229 -10.19 6.02 6.44
CA ASP A 229 -11.23 6.58 7.31
C ASP A 229 -12.13 5.51 7.93
N LEU A 230 -12.44 5.69 9.22
CA LEU A 230 -13.21 4.72 10.01
C LEU A 230 -14.74 4.93 9.97
N ASN A 231 -15.24 5.98 9.29
CA ASN A 231 -16.68 6.24 9.28
C ASN A 231 -17.46 5.10 8.60
N ASN A 232 -18.72 4.93 9.00
CA ASN A 232 -19.66 3.92 8.48
C ASN A 232 -19.29 2.45 8.78
N LEU A 233 -18.42 2.20 9.76
CA LEU A 233 -18.09 0.85 10.23
C LEU A 233 -18.81 0.49 11.53
N TYR A 234 -19.33 -0.74 11.60
CA TYR A 234 -19.87 -1.29 12.84
C TYR A 234 -18.74 -1.85 13.72
N LEU A 235 -18.22 -1.00 14.59
CA LEU A 235 -17.14 -1.31 15.52
C LEU A 235 -17.69 -1.90 16.82
N SER A 236 -17.96 -3.21 16.81
CA SER A 236 -18.38 -3.93 18.02
C SER A 236 -17.19 -4.19 18.98
N LYS A 237 -17.47 -4.64 20.22
CA LYS A 237 -16.42 -4.98 21.21
C LYS A 237 -15.42 -6.04 20.75
N ASN A 238 -15.74 -6.83 19.71
CA ASN A 238 -14.88 -7.88 19.17
C ASN A 238 -14.00 -7.41 18.00
N VAL A 239 -14.04 -6.12 17.68
CA VAL A 239 -13.24 -5.50 16.61
C VAL A 239 -12.01 -4.84 17.22
N GLN A 240 -10.84 -5.24 16.74
CA GLN A 240 -9.57 -4.58 17.04
C GLN A 240 -9.22 -3.62 15.92
N ILE A 241 -8.82 -2.40 16.27
CA ILE A 241 -8.39 -1.35 15.34
C ILE A 241 -6.93 -1.05 15.63
N ASN A 242 -6.09 -1.16 14.61
CA ASN A 242 -4.68 -0.82 14.68
C ASN A 242 -4.44 0.39 13.76
N LYS A 243 -3.98 1.50 14.33
CA LYS A 243 -3.55 2.70 13.57
C LYS A 243 -2.09 2.52 13.16
N LYS A 244 -1.77 2.78 11.89
CA LYS A 244 -0.40 2.74 11.35
C LYS A 244 -0.12 3.99 10.53
N LEU A 245 1.07 4.56 10.68
CA LEU A 245 1.60 5.59 9.79
C LEU A 245 2.34 4.93 8.63
N LEU A 246 2.00 5.28 7.39
CA LEU A 246 2.64 4.76 6.19
C LEU A 246 3.84 5.63 5.78
N ASN A 247 5.01 5.31 6.33
CA ASN A 247 6.27 6.00 6.03
C ASN A 247 6.79 5.77 4.59
N ASN A 248 6.18 4.83 3.86
CA ASN A 248 6.46 4.53 2.46
C ASN A 248 5.55 5.31 1.49
N ALA A 249 4.84 6.33 1.96
CA ALA A 249 4.08 7.25 1.12
C ALA A 249 3.99 8.62 1.77
N TYR A 250 3.77 9.67 0.99
CA TYR A 250 3.48 11.00 1.51
C TYR A 250 2.32 11.64 0.74
N ILE A 251 1.54 12.49 1.42
CA ILE A 251 0.58 13.41 0.83
C ILE A 251 1.31 14.72 0.56
N GLY A 252 1.25 15.19 -0.69
CA GLY A 252 1.90 16.42 -1.12
C GLY A 252 0.98 17.31 -1.94
N LEU A 253 1.18 18.62 -1.83
CA LEU A 253 0.59 19.62 -2.72
C LEU A 253 1.61 19.97 -3.81
N PHE A 254 1.43 19.39 -4.99
CA PHE A 254 2.31 19.55 -6.13
C PHE A 254 1.96 20.82 -6.91
N TYR A 255 2.97 21.55 -7.38
CA TYR A 255 2.80 22.73 -8.22
C TYR A 255 3.12 22.41 -9.67
N ASN A 256 2.33 22.91 -10.60
CA ASN A 256 2.74 22.93 -12.00
C ASN A 256 3.70 24.10 -12.24
N THR A 257 4.99 23.84 -12.06
CA THR A 257 6.05 24.87 -12.09
C THR A 257 6.30 25.48 -13.48
N SER A 258 5.64 24.97 -14.52
CA SER A 258 5.66 25.55 -15.87
C SER A 258 4.68 26.71 -16.06
N LYS A 259 3.72 26.91 -15.15
CA LYS A 259 2.67 27.93 -15.25
C LYS A 259 2.94 29.09 -14.28
N PRO A 260 2.87 30.36 -14.71
CA PRO A 260 2.75 31.48 -13.78
C PRO A 260 1.45 31.39 -12.97
N PRO A 261 1.41 31.84 -11.70
CA PRO A 261 2.55 32.30 -10.89
C PRO A 261 3.35 31.16 -10.24
N TYR A 262 2.97 29.89 -10.43
CA TYR A 262 3.59 28.71 -9.82
C TYR A 262 5.04 28.46 -10.28
N SER A 263 5.50 29.08 -11.38
CA SER A 263 6.90 29.09 -11.79
C SER A 263 7.80 29.90 -10.84
N SER A 264 7.25 30.89 -10.13
CA SER A 264 7.97 31.69 -9.14
C SER A 264 8.24 30.87 -7.85
N LYS A 265 9.52 30.76 -7.49
CA LYS A 265 9.94 30.13 -6.22
C LYS A 265 9.35 30.86 -5.01
N THR A 266 9.36 32.18 -5.04
CA THR A 266 8.83 33.04 -3.97
C THR A 266 7.34 32.81 -3.77
N PHE A 267 6.58 32.70 -4.86
CA PHE A 267 5.14 32.38 -4.77
C PHE A 267 4.91 31.01 -4.12
N ARG A 268 5.66 29.97 -4.53
CA ARG A 268 5.59 28.64 -3.91
C ARG A 268 5.99 28.67 -2.42
N GLN A 269 6.98 29.49 -2.05
CA GLN A 269 7.37 29.70 -0.65
C GLN A 269 6.24 30.32 0.17
N ALA A 270 5.58 31.35 -0.34
CA ALA A 270 4.43 31.96 0.31
C ALA A 270 3.32 30.94 0.56
N LEU A 271 3.00 30.11 -0.45
CA LEU A 271 2.04 29.02 -0.30
C LEU A 271 2.51 27.99 0.73
N ALA A 272 3.78 27.63 0.75
CA ALA A 272 4.31 26.67 1.73
C ALA A 272 4.18 27.16 3.18
N TYR A 273 4.51 28.42 3.46
CA TYR A 273 4.35 29.06 4.79
C TYR A 273 2.89 29.26 5.20
N CYS A 274 1.94 29.20 4.26
CA CYS A 274 0.53 29.40 4.54
C CYS A 274 -0.17 28.15 5.10
N LEU A 275 0.22 26.95 4.66
CA LEU A 275 -0.56 25.74 4.98
C LEU A 275 -0.25 25.21 6.37
N ASP A 276 -1.30 24.79 7.08
CA ASP A 276 -1.20 23.97 8.28
C ASP A 276 -0.60 22.59 7.95
N LYS A 277 0.33 22.12 8.77
CA LYS A 277 1.00 20.82 8.58
C LYS A 277 1.07 20.11 9.93
N ASP A 278 0.49 18.92 9.99
CA ASP A 278 0.40 18.13 11.22
C ASP A 278 1.80 17.66 11.66
N PRO A 279 2.28 18.02 12.86
CA PRO A 279 3.59 17.61 13.35
C PRO A 279 3.69 16.10 13.62
N GLU A 280 2.59 15.41 13.95
CA GLU A 280 2.62 13.98 14.29
C GLU A 280 2.80 13.11 13.05
N THR A 281 2.25 13.55 11.92
CA THR A 281 2.28 12.80 10.66
C THR A 281 3.22 13.43 9.65
N ARG A 282 4.05 14.39 10.05
CA ARG A 282 4.75 15.27 9.10
C ARG A 282 5.63 14.52 8.11
N ALA A 283 5.43 14.80 6.81
CA ALA A 283 6.38 14.47 5.76
C ALA A 283 7.24 15.70 5.45
N THR A 284 8.56 15.51 5.34
CA THR A 284 9.55 16.59 5.12
C THR A 284 10.25 16.47 3.78
N GLY A 285 10.13 15.33 3.11
CA GLY A 285 10.79 15.06 1.85
C GLY A 285 10.25 13.78 1.18
N PRO A 286 10.84 13.41 0.03
CA PRO A 286 10.38 12.27 -0.77
C PRO A 286 11.03 10.95 -0.35
N ILE A 287 11.86 10.92 0.71
CA ILE A 287 12.55 9.73 1.19
C ILE A 287 11.92 9.27 2.51
N ASN A 288 11.77 7.96 2.67
CA ASN A 288 11.17 7.34 3.84
C ASN A 288 12.00 7.71 5.09
N PRO A 289 11.38 8.21 6.19
CA PRO A 289 12.08 8.57 7.42
C PRO A 289 12.94 7.46 8.04
N LEU A 290 12.68 6.19 7.73
CA LEU A 290 13.47 5.05 8.19
C LEU A 290 14.69 4.75 7.28
N SER A 291 14.79 5.41 6.13
CA SER A 291 15.85 5.16 5.14
C SER A 291 17.22 5.61 5.66
N TRP A 292 18.27 4.86 5.31
CA TRP A 292 19.66 5.28 5.56
C TRP A 292 20.05 6.60 4.85
N ALA A 293 19.27 7.01 3.85
CA ALA A 293 19.46 8.23 3.07
C ALA A 293 18.50 9.38 3.44
N TYR A 294 17.67 9.22 4.49
CA TYR A 294 16.78 10.28 4.93
C TYR A 294 17.58 11.45 5.54
N ASN A 295 17.32 12.66 5.05
CA ASN A 295 17.93 13.89 5.58
C ASN A 295 16.91 14.65 6.46
N PRO A 296 17.08 14.67 7.79
CA PRO A 296 16.20 15.44 8.68
C PRO A 296 16.43 16.95 8.58
N ASP A 297 17.59 17.40 8.08
CA ASP A 297 18.04 18.79 8.10
C ASP A 297 17.65 19.53 6.80
N VAL A 298 16.34 19.52 6.51
CA VAL A 298 15.74 20.25 5.38
C VAL A 298 14.92 21.45 5.87
N LYS A 299 14.64 22.41 4.99
CA LYS A 299 13.83 23.58 5.36
C LYS A 299 12.35 23.17 5.55
N LEU A 300 11.81 23.40 6.75
CA LEU A 300 10.50 22.83 7.16
C LEU A 300 9.27 23.71 6.90
N TYR A 301 9.43 24.95 6.42
CA TYR A 301 8.34 25.90 6.11
C TYR A 301 7.18 25.81 7.11
N GLN A 302 7.45 26.14 8.38
CA GLN A 302 6.44 26.19 9.43
C GLN A 302 5.42 27.28 9.13
N LYS A 303 4.17 27.13 9.59
CA LYS A 303 3.13 28.12 9.26
C LYS A 303 3.51 29.51 9.77
N ASP A 304 3.58 30.47 8.86
CA ASP A 304 3.87 31.88 9.11
C ASP A 304 3.11 32.74 8.09
N LEU A 305 1.91 33.17 8.49
CA LEU A 305 1.01 33.93 7.62
C LEU A 305 1.56 35.31 7.28
N ALA A 306 2.24 35.97 8.23
CA ALA A 306 2.80 37.29 8.04
C ALA A 306 3.93 37.25 7.01
N HIS A 307 4.81 36.25 7.12
CA HIS A 307 5.86 36.05 6.13
C HIS A 307 5.31 35.64 4.76
N ALA A 308 4.29 34.77 4.72
CA ALA A 308 3.62 34.41 3.48
C ALA A 308 3.00 35.63 2.76
N GLN A 309 2.30 36.50 3.49
CA GLN A 309 1.71 37.73 2.94
C GLN A 309 2.79 38.67 2.38
N LYS A 310 3.88 38.87 3.14
CA LYS A 310 5.02 39.69 2.69
C LYS A 310 5.62 39.18 1.38
N LEU A 311 5.83 37.88 1.26
CA LEU A 311 6.36 37.27 0.02
C LEU A 311 5.44 37.48 -1.19
N LEU A 312 4.12 37.51 -0.99
CA LEU A 312 3.16 37.79 -2.07
C LEU A 312 3.14 39.27 -2.47
N GLU A 313 3.35 40.18 -1.51
CA GLU A 313 3.46 41.62 -1.76
C GLU A 313 4.72 41.96 -2.56
N ASP A 314 5.84 41.34 -2.19
CA ASP A 314 7.14 41.52 -2.87
C ASP A 314 7.08 41.08 -4.34
N GLU A 315 6.35 40.00 -4.64
CA GLU A 315 6.12 39.49 -6.01
C GLU A 315 5.06 40.30 -6.79
N LYS A 316 4.37 41.25 -6.16
CA LYS A 316 3.30 42.07 -6.76
C LYS A 316 2.20 41.23 -7.42
N ILE A 317 1.83 40.11 -6.80
CA ILE A 317 0.79 39.22 -7.32
C ILE A 317 -0.57 39.92 -7.29
N ASP A 318 -1.21 40.02 -8.44
CA ASP A 318 -2.61 40.47 -8.52
C ASP A 318 -3.54 39.37 -8.00
N LYS A 319 -3.83 39.43 -6.70
CA LYS A 319 -4.72 38.47 -6.02
C LYS A 319 -6.16 38.53 -6.55
N THR A 320 -6.60 39.64 -7.13
CA THR A 320 -8.02 39.83 -7.54
C THR A 320 -8.38 38.99 -8.75
N ASN A 321 -7.43 38.80 -9.67
CA ASN A 321 -7.61 38.01 -10.89
C ASN A 321 -7.07 36.56 -10.76
N LEU A 322 -6.39 36.24 -9.66
CA LEU A 322 -5.84 34.91 -9.42
C LEU A 322 -6.85 34.00 -8.72
N LYS A 323 -7.35 32.99 -9.45
CA LYS A 323 -8.14 31.88 -8.89
C LYS A 323 -7.35 30.58 -8.99
N ILE A 324 -7.01 29.99 -7.85
CA ILE A 324 -6.21 28.75 -7.77
C ILE A 324 -7.14 27.54 -7.79
N ILE A 325 -6.95 26.63 -8.74
CA ILE A 325 -7.67 25.34 -8.74
C ILE A 325 -6.85 24.26 -8.01
N ILE A 326 -7.37 23.80 -6.87
CA ILE A 326 -6.83 22.68 -6.11
C ILE A 326 -7.46 21.39 -6.64
N SER A 327 -6.75 20.72 -7.55
CA SER A 327 -7.16 19.40 -8.01
C SER A 327 -6.87 18.36 -6.92
N SER A 328 -7.82 17.47 -6.62
CA SER A 328 -7.68 16.47 -5.55
C SER A 328 -8.50 15.22 -5.86
N PHE A 329 -8.30 14.16 -5.08
CA PHE A 329 -9.07 12.92 -5.18
C PHE A 329 -10.10 12.82 -4.05
N PRO A 330 -11.19 12.03 -4.19
CA PRO A 330 -12.26 11.94 -3.19
C PRO A 330 -11.76 11.72 -1.76
N GLN A 331 -10.77 10.83 -1.58
CA GLN A 331 -10.19 10.52 -0.27
C GLN A 331 -9.39 11.66 0.38
N PHE A 332 -9.03 12.70 -0.38
CA PHE A 332 -8.28 13.87 0.11
C PHE A 332 -9.13 15.16 0.11
N GLU A 333 -10.45 15.06 -0.07
CA GLU A 333 -11.35 16.22 -0.12
C GLU A 333 -11.28 17.07 1.16
N LYS A 334 -11.26 16.43 2.34
CA LYS A 334 -11.12 17.12 3.64
C LYS A 334 -9.83 17.95 3.71
N ILE A 335 -8.71 17.38 3.24
CA ILE A 335 -7.41 18.06 3.23
C ILE A 335 -7.41 19.20 2.20
N ALA A 336 -8.00 18.99 1.02
CA ALA A 336 -8.10 20.03 -0.01
C ALA A 336 -8.93 21.24 0.45
N ASN A 337 -10.05 21.01 1.14
CA ASN A 337 -10.85 22.08 1.73
C ASN A 337 -10.08 22.84 2.83
N LYS A 338 -9.27 22.14 3.64
CA LYS A 338 -8.42 22.81 4.64
C LYS A 338 -7.36 23.70 3.99
N ILE A 339 -6.75 23.22 2.89
CA ILE A 339 -5.81 24.03 2.10
C ILE A 339 -6.51 25.27 1.53
N LYS A 340 -7.72 25.11 0.98
CA LYS A 340 -8.55 26.23 0.49
C LYS A 340 -8.78 27.29 1.58
N GLU A 341 -9.13 26.87 2.80
CA GLU A 341 -9.27 27.77 3.94
C GLU A 341 -7.97 28.53 4.23
N ASN A 342 -6.83 27.82 4.32
CA ASN A 342 -5.54 28.45 4.58
C ASN A 342 -5.18 29.49 3.52
N LEU A 343 -5.37 29.18 2.22
CA LEU A 343 -5.13 30.14 1.15
C LEU A 343 -6.00 31.41 1.28
N GLY A 344 -7.23 31.25 1.78
CA GLY A 344 -8.12 32.37 2.11
C GLY A 344 -7.56 33.29 3.20
N GLU A 345 -6.83 32.76 4.20
CA GLU A 345 -6.21 33.54 5.29
C GLU A 345 -5.18 34.56 4.78
N ILE A 346 -4.58 34.34 3.59
CA ILE A 346 -3.63 35.26 2.95
C ILE A 346 -4.24 36.01 1.75
N GLY A 347 -5.56 35.94 1.59
CA GLY A 347 -6.33 36.65 0.57
C GLY A 347 -6.26 36.04 -0.83
N LEU A 348 -5.94 34.75 -0.97
CA LEU A 348 -5.94 34.05 -2.26
C LEU A 348 -7.26 33.31 -2.47
N ASN A 349 -7.90 33.56 -3.61
CA ASN A 349 -9.12 32.85 -3.99
C ASN A 349 -8.78 31.45 -4.54
N SER A 350 -9.47 30.41 -4.07
CA SER A 350 -9.24 29.04 -4.51
C SER A 350 -10.50 28.17 -4.53
N GLU A 351 -10.50 27.16 -5.40
CA GLU A 351 -11.58 26.20 -5.58
C GLU A 351 -11.03 24.77 -5.56
N VAL A 352 -11.74 23.84 -4.92
CA VAL A 352 -11.40 22.42 -4.92
C VAL A 352 -12.12 21.73 -6.08
N LYS A 353 -11.36 20.99 -6.90
CA LYS A 353 -11.87 20.18 -8.01
C LYS A 353 -11.53 18.71 -7.78
N ILE A 354 -12.55 17.87 -7.63
CA ILE A 354 -12.36 16.43 -7.49
C ILE A 354 -12.13 15.77 -8.85
N VAL A 355 -11.07 14.97 -8.96
CA VAL A 355 -10.66 14.24 -10.16
C VAL A 355 -10.51 12.74 -9.84
N ASN A 356 -10.62 11.91 -10.88
CA ASN A 356 -10.46 10.45 -10.75
C ASN A 356 -9.10 9.94 -11.26
N THR A 357 -8.36 10.77 -12.00
CA THR A 357 -7.02 10.51 -12.51
C THR A 357 -6.17 11.76 -12.36
N ILE A 358 -4.84 11.60 -12.37
CA ILE A 358 -3.90 12.72 -12.38
C ILE A 358 -4.14 13.51 -13.69
N PRO A 359 -4.52 14.79 -13.64
CA PRO A 359 -4.73 15.59 -14.83
C PRO A 359 -3.38 15.96 -15.50
N GLU A 360 -3.34 16.01 -16.83
CA GLU A 360 -2.13 16.43 -17.57
C GLU A 360 -1.78 17.91 -17.34
N ASP A 361 -2.80 18.73 -17.08
CA ASP A 361 -2.66 20.13 -16.67
C ASP A 361 -3.44 20.42 -15.39
N PHE A 362 -2.77 21.08 -14.45
CA PHE A 362 -3.32 21.55 -13.18
C PHE A 362 -2.57 22.80 -12.73
N ASP A 363 -3.13 23.51 -11.76
CA ASP A 363 -2.47 24.62 -11.07
C ASP A 363 -1.70 24.07 -9.86
N VAL A 364 -2.47 23.50 -8.91
CA VAL A 364 -1.95 22.68 -7.83
C VAL A 364 -2.71 21.35 -7.74
N LEU A 365 -2.01 20.29 -7.37
CA LEU A 365 -2.55 18.94 -7.25
C LEU A 365 -2.23 18.37 -5.87
N LEU A 366 -3.27 18.01 -5.12
CA LEU A 366 -3.15 17.30 -3.86
C LEU A 366 -3.28 15.80 -4.11
N MET A 367 -2.22 15.05 -3.80
CA MET A 367 -2.25 13.59 -3.93
C MET A 367 -1.27 12.91 -2.97
N ALA A 368 -1.49 11.63 -2.71
CA ALA A 368 -0.48 10.76 -2.13
C ALA A 368 0.48 10.25 -3.22
N ARG A 369 1.75 10.07 -2.85
CA ARG A 369 2.77 9.43 -3.68
C ARG A 369 3.50 8.39 -2.86
N GLU A 370 3.72 7.22 -3.44
CA GLU A 370 4.55 6.17 -2.87
C GLU A 370 6.03 6.58 -2.87
N ILE A 371 6.73 6.15 -1.82
CA ILE A 371 8.16 6.33 -1.66
C ILE A 371 8.83 4.98 -1.95
N PRO A 372 9.67 4.89 -2.99
CA PRO A 372 10.45 3.68 -3.23
C PRO A 372 11.32 3.31 -2.02
N PRO A 373 11.59 2.01 -1.80
CA PRO A 373 12.42 1.59 -0.68
C PRO A 373 13.89 2.02 -0.86
N ASP A 374 14.38 2.05 -2.10
CA ASP A 374 15.67 2.68 -2.43
C ASP A 374 15.50 4.21 -2.57
N PRO A 375 16.48 5.02 -2.13
CA PRO A 375 16.38 6.48 -2.24
C PRO A 375 16.39 7.04 -3.67
N ASP A 376 16.51 6.21 -4.72
CA ASP A 376 16.38 6.67 -6.11
C ASP A 376 15.05 7.37 -6.36
N GLN A 377 15.19 8.65 -6.69
CA GLN A 377 14.09 9.60 -6.93
C GLN A 377 14.05 10.06 -8.40
N TYR A 378 14.89 9.46 -9.27
CA TYR A 378 15.07 9.87 -10.66
C TYR A 378 13.73 9.95 -11.43
N TYR A 379 12.91 8.90 -11.39
CA TYR A 379 11.63 8.86 -12.11
C TYR A 379 10.66 9.99 -11.70
N PHE A 380 10.69 10.41 -10.45
CA PHE A 380 9.73 11.35 -9.89
C PHE A 380 10.14 12.81 -9.99
N TRP A 381 11.43 13.10 -10.13
CA TRP A 381 11.96 14.45 -9.97
C TRP A 381 12.93 14.89 -11.06
N HIS A 382 13.48 13.96 -11.84
CA HIS A 382 14.34 14.32 -12.97
C HIS A 382 13.51 14.99 -14.08
N SER A 383 14.05 16.04 -14.70
CA SER A 383 13.33 16.91 -15.65
C SER A 383 12.81 16.20 -16.91
N THR A 384 13.41 15.07 -17.28
CA THR A 384 13.05 14.29 -18.47
C THR A 384 11.99 13.21 -18.22
N GLN A 385 11.56 13.01 -16.97
CA GLN A 385 10.75 11.85 -16.60
C GLN A 385 9.26 12.19 -16.54
N ALA A 386 8.43 11.27 -17.05
CA ALA A 386 6.99 11.41 -17.01
C ALA A 386 6.42 11.43 -15.58
N GLY A 387 7.12 10.82 -14.61
CA GLY A 387 6.75 10.86 -13.19
C GLY A 387 6.94 12.22 -12.53
N ASN A 388 7.65 13.15 -13.16
CA ASN A 388 7.80 14.53 -12.71
C ASN A 388 6.58 15.38 -13.07
N ILE A 389 5.47 15.08 -12.39
CA ILE A 389 4.19 15.76 -12.63
C ILE A 389 4.22 17.26 -12.31
N SER A 390 5.17 17.71 -11.47
CA SER A 390 5.36 19.14 -11.19
C SER A 390 5.96 19.90 -12.38
N LYS A 391 6.39 19.19 -13.43
CA LYS A 391 7.09 19.72 -14.61
C LYS A 391 8.34 20.55 -14.23
N PHE A 392 8.92 20.22 -13.08
CA PHE A 392 10.01 20.99 -12.47
C PHE A 392 11.33 20.70 -13.17
N LYS A 393 12.11 21.74 -13.44
CA LYS A 393 13.40 21.64 -14.13
C LYS A 393 14.49 22.27 -13.29
N SER A 394 15.50 21.48 -12.94
CA SER A 394 16.68 21.95 -12.22
C SER A 394 17.88 21.10 -12.61
N PRO A 395 18.83 21.65 -13.40
CA PRO A 395 20.04 20.92 -13.78
C PRO A 395 20.84 20.40 -12.59
N ARG A 396 20.77 21.10 -11.45
CA ARG A 396 21.41 20.68 -10.20
C ARG A 396 20.77 19.41 -9.64
N ILE A 397 19.45 19.36 -9.56
CA ILE A 397 18.73 18.18 -9.06
C ILE A 397 18.86 17.02 -10.03
N ASP A 398 18.78 17.29 -11.33
CA ASP A 398 18.99 16.29 -12.38
C ASP A 398 20.36 15.59 -12.20
N LYS A 399 21.42 16.40 -12.09
CA LYS A 399 22.79 15.90 -11.84
C LYS A 399 22.89 15.07 -10.55
N LEU A 400 22.31 15.54 -9.44
CA LEU A 400 22.35 14.80 -8.17
C LEU A 400 21.65 13.43 -8.30
N LEU A 401 20.53 13.35 -9.02
CA LEU A 401 19.82 12.09 -9.23
C LEU A 401 20.59 11.14 -10.15
N GLU A 402 21.25 11.66 -11.19
CA GLU A 402 22.14 10.88 -12.06
C GLU A 402 23.37 10.35 -11.30
N ASP A 403 24.05 11.21 -10.54
CA ASP A 403 25.23 10.86 -9.75
C ASP A 403 24.84 9.83 -8.65
N GLY A 404 23.67 10.00 -8.02
CA GLY A 404 23.12 9.06 -7.03
C GLY A 404 22.82 7.67 -7.60
N ARG A 405 22.46 7.58 -8.88
CA ARG A 405 22.28 6.30 -9.58
C ARG A 405 23.59 5.63 -9.96
N LYS A 406 24.68 6.38 -10.17
CA LYS A 406 25.99 5.84 -10.56
C LYS A 406 26.91 5.52 -9.38
N THR A 407 26.65 6.11 -8.21
CA THR A 407 27.50 5.97 -7.02
C THR A 407 27.22 4.66 -6.28
N ILE A 408 28.23 3.78 -6.17
CA ILE A 408 28.10 2.48 -5.49
C ILE A 408 28.33 2.59 -3.98
N LYS A 409 29.26 3.43 -3.53
CA LYS A 409 29.60 3.54 -2.11
C LYS A 409 28.46 4.24 -1.35
N LYS A 410 27.88 3.54 -0.37
CA LYS A 410 26.70 3.97 0.39
C LYS A 410 26.84 5.35 1.00
N GLU A 411 27.98 5.66 1.64
CA GLU A 411 28.19 6.96 2.31
C GLU A 411 28.27 8.13 1.32
N GLU A 412 28.93 7.95 0.16
CA GLU A 412 28.96 9.00 -0.87
C GLU A 412 27.58 9.20 -1.49
N ARG A 413 26.87 8.09 -1.77
CA ARG A 413 25.49 8.12 -2.26
C ARG A 413 24.53 8.79 -1.27
N LYS A 414 24.76 8.60 0.04
CA LYS A 414 24.00 9.26 1.11
C LYS A 414 24.16 10.78 1.05
N THR A 415 25.39 11.28 0.93
CA THR A 415 25.66 12.72 0.80
C THR A 415 24.93 13.32 -0.41
N ILE A 416 24.95 12.64 -1.56
CA ILE A 416 24.23 13.08 -2.76
C ILE A 416 22.72 13.21 -2.51
N TYR A 417 22.10 12.21 -1.86
CA TYR A 417 20.66 12.28 -1.55
C TYR A 417 20.31 13.28 -0.46
N PHE A 418 21.23 13.57 0.47
CA PHE A 418 21.06 14.63 1.45
C PHE A 418 21.01 15.99 0.77
N ASP A 419 21.92 16.23 -0.17
CA ASP A 419 21.93 17.43 -1.00
C ASP A 419 20.68 17.54 -1.87
N PHE A 420 20.27 16.45 -2.52
CA PHE A 420 19.03 16.42 -3.31
C PHE A 420 17.82 16.84 -2.47
N GLN A 421 17.64 16.26 -1.28
CA GLN A 421 16.52 16.60 -0.38
C GLN A 421 16.57 18.08 0.04
N ARG A 422 17.75 18.61 0.38
CA ARG A 422 17.94 20.02 0.73
C ARG A 422 17.50 20.94 -0.41
N PHE A 423 18.03 20.74 -1.63
CA PHE A 423 17.68 21.59 -2.77
C PHE A 423 16.22 21.45 -3.19
N LEU A 424 15.66 20.23 -3.16
CA LEU A 424 14.25 20.02 -3.46
C LEU A 424 13.36 20.78 -2.46
N SER A 425 13.70 20.73 -1.17
CA SER A 425 12.96 21.47 -0.13
C SER A 425 13.04 22.99 -0.32
N GLU A 426 14.17 23.51 -0.81
CA GLU A 426 14.33 24.94 -1.06
C GLU A 426 13.53 25.39 -2.29
N GLU A 427 13.53 24.58 -3.36
CA GLU A 427 12.86 24.88 -4.63
C GLU A 427 11.34 24.67 -4.59
N ILE A 428 10.84 23.84 -3.67
CA ILE A 428 9.40 23.58 -3.43
C ILE A 428 8.62 23.27 -4.72
N PRO A 429 8.99 22.29 -5.55
CA PRO A 429 8.09 21.81 -6.61
C PRO A 429 6.86 21.06 -6.03
N VAL A 430 6.90 20.77 -4.73
CA VAL A 430 5.84 20.20 -3.91
C VAL A 430 5.97 20.72 -2.48
N VAL A 431 4.85 20.89 -1.78
CA VAL A 431 4.85 20.97 -0.31
C VAL A 431 4.53 19.59 0.24
N PHE A 432 5.49 18.98 0.93
CA PHE A 432 5.28 17.75 1.69
C PHE A 432 4.42 18.06 2.93
N LEU A 433 3.25 17.40 3.04
CA LEU A 433 2.27 17.66 4.11
C LEU A 433 2.37 16.61 5.21
N SER A 434 2.11 15.34 4.88
CA SER A 434 2.06 14.27 5.88
C SER A 434 2.28 12.89 5.26
N HIS A 435 2.67 11.92 6.07
CA HIS A 435 2.57 10.50 5.79
C HIS A 435 1.12 10.04 6.04
N PRO A 436 0.52 9.21 5.16
CA PRO A 436 -0.85 8.73 5.34
C PRO A 436 -0.99 7.93 6.64
N VAL A 437 -2.05 8.22 7.39
CA VAL A 437 -2.49 7.38 8.50
C VAL A 437 -3.52 6.40 7.95
N VAL A 438 -3.30 5.12 8.22
CA VAL A 438 -4.24 4.06 7.85
C VAL A 438 -4.62 3.21 9.05
N TYR A 439 -5.75 2.54 8.92
CA TYR A 439 -6.30 1.65 9.92
C TYR A 439 -6.38 0.22 9.38
N SER A 440 -5.89 -0.72 10.18
CA SER A 440 -6.17 -2.14 10.02
C SER A 440 -7.24 -2.55 11.02
N ILE A 441 -8.28 -3.20 10.53
CA ILE A 441 -9.44 -3.60 11.32
C ILE A 441 -9.54 -5.11 11.29
N ILE A 442 -9.58 -5.72 12.47
CA ILE A 442 -9.59 -7.17 12.63
C ILE A 442 -10.79 -7.55 13.49
N ARG A 443 -11.69 -8.37 12.95
CA ARG A 443 -12.76 -9.03 13.69
C ARG A 443 -12.23 -10.36 14.22
N LYS A 444 -12.14 -10.47 15.55
CA LYS A 444 -11.71 -11.70 16.24
C LYS A 444 -12.73 -12.83 16.11
#